data_AF-A0A7S4D704-F1
#
_entry.id   AF-A0A7S4D704-F1
#
_cell.length_a   1.000
_cell.length_b   1.000
_cell.length_c   1.000
_cell.angle_alpha   90.00
_cell.angle_beta   90.00
_cell.angle_gamma   90.00
#
_symmetry.space_group_name_H-M   'P 1'
#
loop_
_entity.id
_entity.type
_entity.pdbx_description
1 polymer ?
#
loop_
_entity_poly.entity_id
_entity_poly.type
_entity_poly.pdbx_seq_one_letter_code
_entity_poly.pdbx_strand_id
1 'polypeptide(L)'
;ETVLVDLDQVPPHVHHLAFTVNIYSDGRTFAEVFDSYIRMLGPGGQVLARYELGEHLTARGLFFACLSRSEGADGGGGWRFRAVGEMVDGKRGTDAECFEDVRSVMRTGKASTRALLPGSGGGGGGGG
;
A
#
# COMPACT_ATOMS: atom_id res chain seq x y z
N GLU A 1 -8.77 11.32 5.08
CA GLU A 1 -9.67 10.88 4.00
C GLU A 1 -9.91 9.38 4.09
N THR A 2 -10.98 8.84 3.48
CA THR A 2 -11.26 7.40 3.47
C THR A 2 -11.83 7.01 2.10
N VAL A 3 -11.27 5.95 1.52
CA VAL A 3 -11.74 5.37 0.26
C VAL A 3 -12.27 3.97 0.56
N LEU A 4 -13.55 3.74 0.26
CA LEU A 4 -14.18 2.43 0.34
C LEU A 4 -14.09 1.74 -1.02
N VAL A 5 -13.69 0.48 -1.02
CA VAL A 5 -13.56 -0.32 -2.25
C VAL A 5 -14.45 -1.54 -2.11
N ASP A 6 -15.47 -1.62 -2.96
CA ASP A 6 -16.27 -2.82 -3.14
C ASP A 6 -15.58 -3.72 -4.18
N LEU A 7 -15.02 -4.83 -3.71
CA LEU A 7 -14.23 -5.76 -4.51
C LEU A 7 -15.08 -6.66 -5.40
N ASP A 8 -16.38 -6.80 -5.11
CA ASP A 8 -17.32 -7.60 -5.90
C ASP A 8 -17.74 -6.86 -7.18
N GLN A 9 -17.68 -5.52 -7.15
CA GLN A 9 -17.98 -4.65 -8.28
C GLN A 9 -16.79 -4.42 -9.21
N VAL A 10 -15.60 -4.96 -8.88
CA VAL A 10 -14.41 -4.85 -9.72
C VAL A 10 -14.55 -5.80 -10.92
N PRO A 11 -14.47 -5.30 -12.17
CA PRO A 11 -14.64 -6.13 -13.36
C PRO A 11 -13.72 -7.36 -13.39
N PRO A 12 -14.17 -8.49 -13.98
CA PRO A 12 -13.38 -9.73 -14.01
C PRO A 12 -12.00 -9.61 -14.69
N HIS A 13 -11.85 -8.69 -15.66
CA HIS A 13 -10.60 -8.46 -16.37
C HIS A 13 -9.57 -7.63 -15.57
N VAL A 14 -9.95 -7.09 -14.41
CA VAL A 14 -9.04 -6.36 -13.52
C VAL A 14 -8.44 -7.36 -12.52
N HIS A 15 -7.14 -7.61 -12.65
CA HIS A 15 -6.41 -8.57 -11.82
C HIS A 15 -5.68 -7.94 -10.64
N HIS A 16 -5.40 -6.64 -10.70
CA HIS A 16 -4.61 -5.92 -9.71
C HIS A 16 -5.22 -4.58 -9.36
N LEU A 17 -5.23 -4.26 -8.07
CA LEU A 17 -5.51 -2.93 -7.55
C LEU A 17 -4.25 -2.45 -6.82
N ALA A 18 -3.69 -1.34 -7.26
CA ALA A 18 -2.53 -0.70 -6.62
C ALA A 18 -2.98 0.55 -5.90
N PHE A 19 -2.58 0.69 -4.63
CA PHE A 19 -2.90 1.83 -3.79
C PHE A 19 -1.65 2.69 -3.63
N THR A 20 -1.64 3.84 -4.29
CA THR A 20 -0.59 4.84 -4.15
C THR A 20 -1.10 6.05 -3.38
N VAL A 21 -0.20 6.71 -2.68
CA VAL A 21 -0.43 8.03 -2.08
C VAL A 21 0.61 8.96 -2.67
N ASN A 22 0.21 10.11 -3.19
CA ASN A 22 1.12 11.06 -3.84
C ASN A 22 0.89 12.47 -3.29
N ILE A 23 1.96 13.23 -3.18
CA ILE A 23 1.89 14.67 -2.91
C ILE A 23 1.60 15.40 -4.21
N TYR A 24 0.38 15.93 -4.31
CA TYR A 24 -0.05 16.69 -5.47
C TYR A 24 0.54 18.10 -5.53
N SER A 25 0.99 18.68 -4.42
CA SER A 25 1.54 20.04 -4.42
C SER A 25 2.95 20.08 -5.02
N ASP A 26 3.20 21.04 -5.91
CA ASP A 26 4.53 21.25 -6.49
C ASP A 26 5.53 21.69 -5.42
N GLY A 27 6.77 21.19 -5.49
CA GLY A 27 7.85 21.54 -4.57
C GLY A 27 7.75 20.96 -3.16
N ARG A 28 6.67 20.24 -2.82
CA ARG A 28 6.52 19.55 -1.52
C ARG A 28 6.76 18.05 -1.61
N THR A 29 7.25 17.47 -0.53
CA THR A 29 7.40 16.02 -0.32
C THR A 29 6.69 15.60 0.97
N PHE A 30 6.67 14.30 1.25
CA PHE A 30 6.18 13.78 2.52
C PHE A 30 7.01 14.26 3.73
N ALA A 31 8.21 14.83 3.51
CA ALA A 31 9.03 15.32 4.60
C ALA A 31 8.47 16.56 5.31
N GLU A 32 7.56 17.28 4.66
CA GLU A 32 6.83 18.39 5.28
C GLU A 32 5.52 17.94 5.95
N VAL A 33 5.25 16.64 5.96
CA VAL A 33 4.03 16.07 6.54
C VAL A 33 4.37 15.47 7.90
N PHE A 34 3.60 15.86 8.92
CA PHE A 34 3.77 15.39 10.29
C PHE A 34 2.51 14.67 10.77
N ASP A 35 2.70 13.72 11.70
CA ASP A 35 1.62 12.97 12.37
C ASP A 35 0.55 12.40 11.42
N SER A 36 0.99 11.92 10.25
CA SER A 36 0.10 11.43 9.20
C SER A 36 0.40 9.96 8.91
N TYR A 37 -0.65 9.18 8.68
CA TYR A 37 -0.52 7.78 8.33
C TYR A 37 -1.55 7.38 7.28
N ILE A 38 -1.25 6.30 6.56
CA ILE A 38 -2.22 5.55 5.77
C ILE A 38 -2.43 4.18 6.42
N ARG A 39 -3.66 3.66 6.34
CA ARG A 39 -3.99 2.30 6.75
C ARG A 39 -4.95 1.65 5.77
N MET A 40 -4.86 0.32 5.66
CA MET A 40 -5.87 -0.50 5.02
C MET A 40 -6.61 -1.30 6.08
N LEU A 41 -7.95 -1.30 5.99
CA LEU A 41 -8.80 -2.13 6.83
C LEU A 41 -9.37 -3.28 5.99
N GLY A 42 -9.49 -4.46 6.59
CA GLY A 42 -10.20 -5.58 6.00
C GLY A 42 -11.71 -5.46 6.18
N PRO A 43 -12.49 -6.40 5.62
CA PRO A 43 -13.96 -6.36 5.68
C PRO A 43 -14.54 -6.30 7.10
N GLY A 44 -13.86 -6.90 8.07
CA GLY A 44 -14.26 -6.90 9.49
C GLY A 44 -13.72 -5.71 10.30
N GLY A 45 -13.11 -4.72 9.65
CA GLY A 45 -12.54 -3.53 10.31
C GLY A 45 -11.14 -3.73 10.91
N GLN A 46 -10.55 -4.93 10.80
CA GLN A 46 -9.18 -5.18 11.25
C GLN A 46 -8.16 -4.42 10.38
N VAL A 47 -7.12 -3.88 11.00
CA VAL A 47 -6.03 -3.21 10.28
C VAL A 47 -5.18 -4.27 9.57
N LEU A 48 -5.16 -4.26 8.25
CA LEU A 48 -4.32 -5.17 7.44
C LEU A 48 -2.90 -4.63 7.27
N ALA A 49 -2.76 -3.31 7.16
CA ALA A 49 -1.47 -2.63 7.16
C ALA A 49 -1.64 -1.18 7.60
N ARG A 50 -0.59 -0.64 8.23
CA ARG A 50 -0.45 0.79 8.52
C ARG A 50 0.95 1.24 8.13
N TYR A 51 1.04 2.44 7.56
CA TYR A 51 2.30 3.07 7.19
C TYR A 51 2.29 4.52 7.66
N GLU A 52 3.31 4.90 8.43
CA GLU A 52 3.53 6.28 8.88
C GLU A 52 4.15 7.09 7.74
N LEU A 53 3.58 8.25 7.43
CA LEU A 53 4.09 9.18 6.43
C LEU A 53 4.94 10.25 7.12
N GLY A 54 6.07 10.62 6.52
CA GLY A 54 6.91 11.69 7.07
C GLY A 54 8.27 11.81 6.37
N GLU A 55 9.23 12.42 7.06
CA GLU A 55 10.58 12.79 6.57
C GLU A 55 11.40 11.71 5.90
N HIS A 56 11.14 10.45 6.23
CA HIS A 56 11.84 9.32 5.64
C HIS A 56 11.41 9.02 4.20
N LEU A 57 10.28 9.56 3.75
CA LEU A 57 9.78 9.44 2.39
C LEU A 57 10.27 10.64 1.56
N THR A 58 11.38 10.44 0.85
CA THR A 58 12.02 11.48 0.05
C THR A 58 11.39 11.64 -1.35
N ALA A 59 10.66 10.62 -1.82
CA ALA A 59 9.95 10.64 -3.09
C ALA A 59 8.61 11.38 -3.02
N ARG A 60 7.99 11.61 -4.18
CA ARG A 60 6.68 12.28 -4.29
C ARG A 60 5.50 11.36 -4.03
N GLY A 61 5.72 10.05 -4.08
CA GLY A 61 4.70 9.03 -3.91
C GLY A 61 5.16 7.86 -3.05
N LEU A 62 4.17 7.13 -2.55
CA LEU A 62 4.34 5.86 -1.85
C LEU A 62 3.36 4.85 -2.47
N PHE A 63 3.89 3.75 -3.00
CA PHE A 63 3.11 2.57 -3.32
C PHE A 63 2.88 1.78 -2.03
N PHE A 64 1.73 2.03 -1.40
CA PHE A 64 1.44 1.54 -0.05
C PHE A 64 1.12 0.05 -0.03
N ALA A 65 0.20 -0.39 -0.87
CA ALA A 65 -0.27 -1.77 -0.88
C ALA A 65 -0.93 -2.14 -2.21
N CYS A 66 -1.16 -3.43 -2.41
CA CYS A 66 -1.92 -3.92 -3.55
C CYS A 66 -2.80 -5.12 -3.20
N LEU A 67 -3.83 -5.30 -4.02
CA LEU A 67 -4.64 -6.50 -4.07
C LEU A 67 -4.40 -7.19 -5.42
N SER A 68 -4.16 -8.49 -5.39
CA SER A 68 -4.06 -9.32 -6.60
C SER A 68 -5.14 -10.38 -6.56
N ARG A 69 -5.85 -10.62 -7.67
CA ARG A 69 -6.70 -11.80 -7.80
C ARG A 69 -5.83 -13.05 -7.69
N SER A 70 -6.18 -13.95 -6.80
CA SER A 70 -5.65 -15.29 -6.72
C SER A 70 -6.71 -16.23 -7.25
N GLU A 71 -6.31 -17.13 -8.13
CA GLU A 71 -7.09 -18.34 -8.39
C GLU A 71 -6.94 -19.26 -7.16
N GLY A 72 -8.05 -19.77 -6.64
CA GLY A 72 -8.02 -20.83 -5.62
C GLY A 72 -7.95 -22.19 -6.30
N ALA A 73 -7.32 -23.15 -5.64
CA ALA A 73 -7.20 -24.53 -6.14
C ALA A 73 -8.56 -25.19 -6.42
N ASP A 74 -9.63 -24.67 -5.82
CA ASP A 74 -10.98 -25.23 -5.85
C ASP A 74 -11.92 -24.46 -6.80
N GLY A 75 -11.37 -23.60 -7.67
CA GLY A 75 -12.16 -22.68 -8.51
C GLY A 75 -12.73 -21.46 -7.77
N GLY A 76 -12.54 -21.38 -6.44
CA GLY A 76 -12.84 -20.21 -5.62
C GLY A 76 -11.72 -19.17 -5.71
N GLY A 77 -11.85 -18.20 -6.63
CA GLY A 77 -10.93 -17.07 -6.71
C GLY A 77 -11.21 -16.02 -5.63
N GLY A 78 -10.18 -15.28 -5.19
CA GLY A 78 -10.31 -14.23 -4.20
C GLY A 78 -9.25 -13.16 -4.31
N TRP A 79 -9.40 -12.06 -3.58
CA TRP A 79 -8.41 -10.99 -3.53
C TRP A 79 -7.37 -11.28 -2.44
N ARG A 80 -6.09 -11.30 -2.84
CA ARG A 80 -4.95 -11.41 -1.93
C ARG A 80 -4.36 -10.04 -1.66
N PHE A 81 -4.37 -9.63 -0.41
CA PHE A 81 -3.71 -8.42 0.07
C PHE A 81 -2.19 -8.60 0.18
N ARG A 82 -1.44 -7.56 -0.21
CA ARG A 82 0.00 -7.44 0.01
C ARG A 82 0.36 -6.02 0.39
N ALA A 83 0.99 -5.85 1.55
CA ALA A 83 1.63 -4.60 1.92
C ALA A 83 2.94 -4.43 1.12
N VAL A 84 3.22 -3.20 0.67
CA VAL A 84 4.37 -2.87 -0.18
C VAL A 84 5.22 -1.78 0.48
N GLY A 85 4.78 -0.53 0.52
CA GLY A 85 5.50 0.55 1.20
C GLY A 85 6.80 0.97 0.52
N GLU A 86 6.81 0.96 -0.82
CA GLU A 86 7.93 1.38 -1.65
C GLU A 86 7.71 2.80 -2.17
N MET A 87 8.77 3.61 -2.18
CA MET A 87 8.73 4.96 -2.72
C MET A 87 8.56 4.92 -4.25
N VAL A 88 7.73 5.81 -4.78
CA VAL A 88 7.47 5.95 -6.21
C VAL A 88 7.51 7.42 -6.61
N ASP A 89 7.89 7.71 -7.85
CA ASP A 89 7.86 9.06 -8.38
C ASP A 89 6.52 9.39 -9.05
N GLY A 90 6.35 10.65 -9.47
CA GLY A 90 5.11 11.15 -10.08
C GLY A 90 4.21 11.93 -9.11
N LYS A 91 3.55 12.96 -9.65
CA LYS A 91 2.61 13.83 -8.93
C LYS A 91 1.26 13.15 -8.72
N ARG A 92 0.89 12.23 -9.61
CA ARG A 92 -0.34 11.44 -9.57
C ARG A 92 -0.03 9.95 -9.73
N GLY A 93 -0.92 9.10 -9.20
CA GLY A 93 -0.87 7.65 -9.43
C GLY A 93 -0.98 7.25 -10.91
N THR A 94 -1.47 8.15 -11.76
CA THR A 94 -1.63 7.94 -13.21
C THR A 94 -0.46 8.44 -14.03
N ASP A 95 0.54 9.08 -13.41
CA ASP A 95 1.73 9.54 -14.12
C ASP A 95 2.58 8.32 -14.53
N ALA A 96 3.30 8.44 -15.65
CA ALA A 96 4.02 7.32 -16.25
C ALA A 96 5.12 6.78 -15.33
N GLU A 97 5.80 7.68 -14.62
CA GLU A 97 6.84 7.37 -13.64
C GLU A 97 6.28 6.50 -12.50
N CYS A 98 5.16 6.94 -11.90
CA CYS A 98 4.49 6.19 -10.84
C CYS A 98 4.06 4.80 -11.32
N PHE A 99 3.49 4.73 -12.53
CA PHE A 99 3.01 3.48 -13.09
C PHE A 99 4.14 2.47 -13.34
N GLU A 100 5.27 2.91 -13.89
CA GLU A 100 6.42 2.04 -14.13
C GLU A 100 7.08 1.56 -12.83
N ASP A 101 7.17 2.41 -11.80
CA ASP A 101 7.67 2.02 -10.48
C ASP A 101 6.76 0.95 -9.85
N VAL A 102 5.44 1.19 -9.81
CA VAL A 102 4.45 0.23 -9.32
C VAL A 102 4.57 -1.10 -10.06
N ARG A 103 4.64 -1.05 -11.39
CA ARG A 103 4.76 -2.26 -12.24
C ARG A 103 6.06 -3.00 -11.98
N SER A 104 7.17 -2.28 -11.78
CA SER A 104 8.46 -2.86 -11.43
C SER A 104 8.39 -3.61 -10.10
N VAL A 105 7.85 -2.98 -9.06
CA VAL A 105 7.67 -3.60 -7.73
C VAL A 105 6.76 -4.83 -7.81
N MET A 106 5.64 -4.73 -8.51
CA MET A 106 4.70 -5.84 -8.70
C MET A 106 5.32 -7.06 -9.38
N ARG A 107 6.28 -6.87 -10.30
CA ARG A 107 7.01 -7.97 -10.96
C ARG A 107 8.05 -8.64 -10.08
N THR A 108 8.71 -7.86 -9.22
CA THR A 108 9.78 -8.39 -8.36
C THR A 108 9.28 -9.13 -7.14
N GLY A 109 8.01 -8.94 -6.75
CA GLY A 109 7.41 -9.59 -5.58
C GLY A 109 8.03 -9.17 -4.25
N LYS A 110 8.80 -8.06 -4.22
CA LYS A 110 9.41 -7.55 -2.99
C LYS A 110 8.33 -7.32 -1.92
N ALA A 111 8.57 -7.90 -0.73
CA ALA A 111 7.73 -7.71 0.43
C ALA A 111 8.06 -6.39 1.13
N SER A 112 7.12 -5.90 1.94
CA SER A 112 7.24 -4.59 2.56
C SER A 112 8.45 -4.44 3.46
N THR A 113 9.15 -3.31 3.33
CA THR A 113 10.29 -2.94 4.17
C THR A 113 9.87 -2.25 5.48
N ARG A 114 8.67 -1.65 5.56
CA ARG A 114 8.23 -0.85 6.75
C ARG A 114 6.74 -0.86 7.08
N ALA A 115 5.88 -1.57 6.35
CA ALA A 115 4.47 -1.67 6.76
C ALA A 115 4.38 -2.42 8.10
N LEU A 116 3.78 -1.78 9.10
CA LEU A 116 3.41 -2.46 10.34
C LEU A 116 2.23 -3.37 10.00
N LEU A 117 2.51 -4.65 9.84
CA LEU A 117 1.49 -5.69 9.72
C LEU A 117 0.95 -5.97 11.13
N PRO A 118 -0.36 -6.23 11.29
CA PRO A 118 -0.91 -6.65 12.57
C PRO A 118 -0.19 -7.94 13.03
N GLY A 119 0.66 -7.81 14.07
CA GLY A 119 1.45 -8.92 14.61
C GLY A 119 2.97 -8.70 14.69
N SER A 120 3.53 -7.63 14.09
CA SER A 120 4.96 -7.29 14.23
C SER A 120 5.28 -6.50 15.51
N GLY A 121 4.47 -6.68 16.56
CA GLY A 121 4.76 -6.19 17.90
C GLY A 121 5.84 -7.08 18.50
N GLY A 122 7.11 -6.66 18.38
CA GLY A 122 8.22 -7.28 19.09
C GLY A 122 7.89 -7.32 20.58
N GLY A 123 7.82 -8.53 21.13
CA GLY A 123 7.77 -8.76 22.57
C GLY A 123 9.08 -8.30 23.20
N GLY A 124 9.15 -7.02 23.58
CA GLY A 124 10.13 -6.52 24.53
C GLY A 124 9.64 -6.84 25.93
N GLY A 125 9.89 -8.08 26.38
CA GLY A 125 9.67 -8.47 27.76
C GLY A 125 10.53 -7.61 28.69
N GLY A 126 9.88 -6.68 29.39
CA GLY A 126 10.41 -6.12 30.62
C GLY A 126 10.36 -7.18 31.71
N GLY A 127 11.50 -7.48 32.30
CA GLY A 127 11.64 -8.28 33.51
C GLY A 127 12.99 -7.93 34.12
N GLY A 128 12.95 -7.30 35.30
CA GLY A 128 14.10 -6.74 36.00
C GLY A 128 14.89 -7.74 36.83
#